data_AF-A0A1X7PWB3-F1
#
_entry.id   AF-A0A1X7PWB3-F1
#
_cell.length_a   1.000
_cell.length_b   1.000
_cell.length_c   1.000
_cell.angle_alpha   90.00
_cell.angle_beta   90.00
_cell.angle_gamma   90.00
#
_symmetry.space_group_name_H-M   'P 1'
#
loop_
_entity.id
_entity.type
_entity.pdbx_description
1 polymer ?
#
loop_
_entity_poly.entity_id
_entity_poly.type
_entity_poly.pdbx_seq_one_letter_code
_entity_poly.pdbx_strand_id
1 'polypeptide(L)'
;MTNPIAFRHNALAQLTNDIGVYALCDLDNMPVYVGQSIDGIRTRVRRHLTSARSDIIANRQIDVWEIAFVRAWPVKSVSEINELESFLFEHFDSQKRLMNGTTLEFQGEIAPVLPESQSIQVIHEEELADRRQPELRLPRQISHYLSLVDYIQQVKNKEHLRRSLQAHFERLVAYHSSFLSTSE
;
A
#
# COMPACT_ATOMS: atom_id res chain seq x y z
N MET A 1 -3.69 -22.50 15.60
CA MET A 1 -2.88 -21.44 14.96
C MET A 1 -3.23 -21.41 13.49
N THR A 2 -3.89 -20.35 13.05
CA THR A 2 -4.28 -20.17 11.66
C THR A 2 -3.04 -19.82 10.85
N ASN A 3 -2.79 -20.51 9.74
CA ASN A 3 -1.58 -20.31 8.93
C ASN A 3 -1.71 -19.00 8.12
N PRO A 4 -0.94 -17.93 8.42
CA PRO A 4 -1.12 -16.62 7.79
C PRO A 4 -0.84 -16.64 6.27
N ILE A 5 0.10 -17.50 5.84
CA ILE A 5 0.44 -17.67 4.42
C ILE A 5 -0.73 -18.31 3.68
N ALA A 6 -1.34 -19.35 4.26
CA ALA A 6 -2.49 -20.03 3.66
C ALA A 6 -3.70 -19.11 3.56
N PHE A 7 -3.97 -18.33 4.61
CA PHE A 7 -5.05 -17.35 4.59
C PHE A 7 -4.85 -16.30 3.51
N ARG A 8 -3.67 -15.67 3.47
CA ARG A 8 -3.35 -14.68 2.45
C ARG A 8 -3.48 -15.25 1.04
N HIS A 9 -2.98 -16.47 0.82
CA HIS A 9 -3.11 -17.15 -0.46
C HIS A 9 -4.57 -17.32 -0.88
N ASN A 10 -5.43 -17.76 0.04
CA ASN A 10 -6.86 -17.97 -0.19
C ASN A 10 -7.61 -16.65 -0.39
N ALA A 11 -7.32 -15.63 0.41
CA ALA A 11 -7.89 -14.30 0.25
C ALA A 11 -7.54 -13.70 -1.12
N LEU A 12 -6.27 -13.76 -1.51
CA LEU A 12 -5.81 -13.28 -2.81
C LEU A 12 -6.41 -14.09 -3.98
N ALA A 13 -6.87 -15.33 -3.77
CA ALA A 13 -7.57 -16.08 -4.80
C ALA A 13 -8.93 -15.46 -5.16
N GLN A 14 -9.55 -14.72 -4.24
CA GLN A 14 -10.81 -14.01 -4.47
C GLN A 14 -10.62 -12.68 -5.22
N LEU A 15 -9.41 -12.12 -5.25
CA LEU A 15 -9.11 -10.90 -5.99
C LEU A 15 -9.26 -11.13 -7.50
N THR A 16 -9.87 -10.18 -8.21
CA THR A 16 -9.90 -10.21 -9.67
C THR A 16 -8.49 -10.30 -10.28
N ASN A 17 -8.39 -11.02 -11.39
CA ASN A 17 -7.17 -11.08 -12.19
C ASN A 17 -7.33 -10.43 -13.56
N ASP A 18 -8.36 -9.61 -13.71
CA ASP A 18 -8.48 -8.72 -14.84
C ASP A 18 -7.38 -7.66 -14.80
N ILE A 19 -7.21 -6.97 -15.92
CA ILE A 19 -6.36 -5.79 -16.02
C ILE A 19 -7.01 -4.62 -15.26
N GLY A 20 -6.20 -3.65 -14.83
CA GLY A 20 -6.70 -2.46 -14.15
C GLY A 20 -5.77 -1.96 -13.07
N VAL A 21 -6.35 -1.30 -12.08
CA VAL A 21 -5.64 -0.60 -11.01
C VAL A 21 -5.91 -1.27 -9.67
N TYR A 22 -4.94 -1.25 -8.78
CA TYR A 22 -5.07 -1.74 -7.41
C TYR A 22 -4.47 -0.76 -6.41
N ALA A 23 -4.92 -0.87 -5.16
CA ALA A 23 -4.31 -0.21 -4.04
C ALA A 23 -3.93 -1.23 -2.95
N LEU A 24 -2.71 -1.12 -2.43
CA LEU A 24 -2.33 -1.76 -1.17
C LEU A 24 -2.72 -0.81 -0.04
N CYS A 25 -3.46 -1.31 0.94
CA CYS A 25 -3.99 -0.51 2.03
C CYS A 25 -3.41 -0.96 3.36
N ASP A 26 -3.17 0.01 4.24
CA ASP A 26 -2.62 -0.23 5.58
C ASP A 26 -3.61 -0.97 6.49
N LEU A 27 -3.22 -1.13 7.76
CA LEU A 27 -4.04 -1.77 8.78
C LEU A 27 -5.37 -1.04 9.00
N ASP A 28 -5.52 0.23 8.62
CA ASP A 28 -6.76 1.00 8.77
C ASP A 28 -7.60 1.03 7.48
N ASN A 29 -7.26 0.15 6.52
CA ASN A 29 -7.86 0.12 5.19
C ASN A 29 -7.65 1.44 4.39
N MET A 30 -6.62 2.22 4.74
CA MET A 30 -6.24 3.42 4.01
C MET A 30 -5.21 3.07 2.92
N PRO A 31 -5.43 3.45 1.66
CA PRO A 31 -4.44 3.26 0.61
C PRO A 31 -3.08 3.86 0.99
N VAL A 32 -2.02 3.07 0.79
CA VAL A 32 -0.63 3.51 0.95
C VAL A 32 0.16 3.40 -0.34
N TYR A 33 -0.33 2.63 -1.31
CA TYR A 33 0.28 2.51 -2.62
C TYR A 33 -0.80 2.23 -3.66
N VAL A 34 -0.75 2.93 -4.80
CA VAL A 34 -1.58 2.66 -5.98
C VAL A 34 -0.69 2.13 -7.10
N GLY A 35 -1.14 1.13 -7.83
CA GLY A 35 -0.41 0.65 -9.01
C GLY A 35 -1.33 -0.01 -10.02
N GLN A 36 -0.82 -0.17 -11.23
CA GLN A 36 -1.54 -0.80 -12.32
C GLN A 36 -1.01 -2.18 -12.75
N SER A 37 -1.83 -2.94 -13.46
CA SER A 37 -1.43 -4.18 -14.10
C SER A 37 -2.17 -4.46 -15.41
N ILE A 38 -1.42 -4.82 -16.44
CA ILE A 38 -1.92 -5.39 -17.71
C ILE A 38 -1.82 -6.92 -17.77
N ASP A 39 -1.12 -7.54 -16.80
CA ASP A 39 -0.93 -8.99 -16.70
C ASP A 39 -1.93 -9.63 -15.71
N GLY A 40 -2.78 -8.81 -15.09
CA GLY A 40 -3.76 -9.19 -14.08
C GLY A 40 -3.43 -8.67 -12.69
N ILE A 41 -4.40 -7.97 -12.07
CA ILE A 41 -4.27 -7.35 -10.74
C ILE A 41 -3.81 -8.37 -9.69
N ARG A 42 -4.49 -9.51 -9.57
CA ARG A 42 -4.11 -10.57 -8.63
C ARG A 42 -2.68 -11.06 -8.83
N THR A 43 -2.22 -11.25 -10.06
CA THR A 43 -0.84 -11.66 -10.35
C THR A 43 0.17 -10.63 -9.83
N ARG A 44 -0.07 -9.34 -10.08
CA ARG A 44 0.81 -8.26 -9.64
C ARG A 44 0.81 -8.11 -8.12
N VAL A 45 -0.36 -8.09 -7.49
CA VAL A 45 -0.50 -8.00 -6.03
C VAL A 45 0.15 -9.20 -5.32
N ARG A 46 -0.05 -10.43 -5.82
CA ARG A 46 0.61 -11.62 -5.25
C ARG A 46 2.12 -11.49 -5.28
N ARG A 47 2.70 -10.97 -6.37
CA ARG A 47 4.15 -10.75 -6.48
C ARG A 47 4.64 -9.79 -5.38
N HIS A 48 3.93 -8.69 -5.15
CA HIS A 48 4.26 -7.73 -4.10
C HIS A 48 4.23 -8.35 -2.70
N LEU A 49 3.20 -9.14 -2.39
CA LEU A 49 2.98 -9.66 -1.03
C LEU A 49 3.77 -10.94 -0.70
N THR A 50 4.40 -11.57 -1.69
CA THR A 50 5.13 -12.85 -1.52
C THR A 50 6.60 -12.81 -1.92
N SER A 51 7.04 -11.79 -2.68
CA SER A 51 8.41 -11.73 -3.18
C SER A 51 9.15 -10.50 -2.66
N ALA A 52 10.22 -10.73 -1.91
CA ALA A 52 11.18 -9.69 -1.54
C ALA A 52 11.89 -9.04 -2.74
N ARG A 53 11.78 -9.63 -3.94
CA ARG A 53 12.34 -9.11 -5.20
C ARG A 53 11.41 -8.15 -5.93
N SER A 54 10.19 -7.96 -5.46
CA SER A 54 9.34 -6.90 -6.01
C SER A 54 10.03 -5.56 -5.80
N ASP A 55 10.10 -4.74 -6.85
CA ASP A 55 10.52 -3.34 -6.84
C ASP A 55 10.10 -2.56 -5.58
N ILE A 56 8.80 -2.49 -5.25
CA ILE A 56 8.31 -1.70 -4.12
C ILE A 56 8.76 -2.25 -2.74
N ILE A 57 9.15 -3.52 -2.67
CA ILE A 57 9.67 -4.17 -1.45
C ILE A 57 11.19 -4.09 -1.39
N ALA A 58 11.85 -4.37 -2.52
CA ALA A 58 13.29 -4.31 -2.71
C ALA A 58 13.83 -2.90 -2.46
N ASN A 59 13.07 -1.88 -2.84
CA ASN A 59 13.38 -0.47 -2.61
C ASN A 59 12.87 0.08 -1.27
N ARG A 60 12.33 -0.78 -0.39
CA ARG A 60 11.79 -0.40 0.93
C ARG A 60 10.67 0.66 0.88
N GLN A 61 9.94 0.76 -0.24
CA GLN A 61 8.81 1.69 -0.33
C GLN A 61 7.61 1.21 0.47
N ILE A 62 7.39 -0.11 0.48
CA ILE A 62 6.28 -0.75 1.19
C ILE A 62 6.78 -1.81 2.16
N ASP A 63 6.21 -1.78 3.36
CA ASP A 63 6.27 -2.87 4.31
C ASP A 63 5.06 -3.78 4.15
N VAL A 64 5.28 -5.04 3.75
CA VAL A 64 4.21 -6.05 3.63
C VAL A 64 3.51 -6.30 4.97
N TRP A 65 4.20 -6.08 6.08
CA TRP A 65 3.60 -6.24 7.41
C TRP A 65 2.43 -5.28 7.63
N GLU A 66 2.50 -4.08 7.05
CA GLU A 66 1.47 -3.03 7.19
C GLU A 66 0.24 -3.30 6.30
N ILE A 67 0.34 -4.20 5.31
CA ILE A 67 -0.73 -4.39 4.32
C ILE A 67 -1.79 -5.37 4.84
N ALA A 68 -2.97 -4.84 5.16
CA ALA A 68 -4.11 -5.63 5.60
C ALA A 68 -5.20 -5.78 4.54
N PHE A 69 -5.32 -4.82 3.62
CA PHE A 69 -6.35 -4.84 2.59
C PHE A 69 -5.78 -4.56 1.19
N VAL A 70 -6.47 -5.07 0.19
CA VAL A 70 -6.23 -4.77 -1.21
C VAL A 70 -7.53 -4.33 -1.85
N ARG A 71 -7.50 -3.18 -2.53
CA ARG A 71 -8.61 -2.69 -3.34
C ARG A 71 -8.25 -2.85 -4.82
N ALA A 72 -9.21 -3.22 -5.64
CA ALA A 72 -9.03 -3.45 -7.07
C ALA A 72 -10.16 -2.80 -7.87
N TRP A 73 -9.76 -2.20 -8.99
CA TRP A 73 -10.64 -1.58 -9.98
C TRP A 73 -10.30 -2.18 -11.35
N PRO A 74 -10.98 -3.28 -11.73
CA PRO A 74 -10.79 -3.87 -13.05
C PRO A 74 -11.33 -2.95 -14.14
N VAL A 75 -10.67 -2.92 -15.28
CA VAL A 75 -11.11 -2.16 -16.47
C VAL A 75 -11.29 -3.09 -17.67
N LYS A 76 -12.04 -2.63 -18.68
CA LYS A 76 -12.31 -3.42 -19.89
C LYS A 76 -11.19 -3.29 -20.93
N SER A 77 -10.50 -2.16 -20.96
CA SER A 77 -9.46 -1.87 -21.93
C SER A 77 -8.20 -1.28 -21.29
N VAL A 78 -7.03 -1.57 -21.88
CA VAL A 78 -5.74 -1.04 -21.41
C VAL A 78 -5.69 0.49 -21.45
N SER A 79 -6.42 1.12 -22.36
CA SER A 79 -6.50 2.58 -22.48
C SER A 79 -7.10 3.27 -21.25
N GLU A 80 -7.96 2.58 -20.48
CA GLU A 80 -8.59 3.14 -19.28
C GLU A 80 -7.66 3.15 -18.06
N ILE A 81 -6.57 2.37 -18.09
CA ILE A 81 -5.76 2.10 -16.90
C ILE A 81 -5.01 3.36 -16.43
N ASN A 82 -4.31 4.07 -17.33
CA ASN A 82 -3.48 5.22 -16.94
C ASN A 82 -4.31 6.37 -16.36
N GLU A 83 -5.49 6.63 -16.94
CA GLU A 83 -6.42 7.66 -16.46
C GLU A 83 -6.94 7.29 -15.08
N LEU A 84 -7.38 6.04 -14.90
CA LEU A 84 -7.85 5.54 -13.61
C LEU A 84 -6.74 5.51 -12.55
N GLU A 85 -5.51 5.13 -12.90
CA GLU A 85 -4.37 5.11 -11.98
C GLU A 85 -4.06 6.52 -11.48
N SER A 86 -4.00 7.49 -12.39
CA SER A 86 -3.72 8.89 -12.05
C SER A 86 -4.84 9.49 -11.20
N PHE A 87 -6.11 9.21 -11.53
CA PHE A 87 -7.25 9.63 -10.74
C PHE A 87 -7.22 9.06 -9.31
N LEU A 88 -7.04 7.74 -9.16
CA LEU A 88 -7.01 7.09 -7.85
C LEU A 88 -5.80 7.53 -7.03
N PHE A 89 -4.65 7.71 -7.69
CA PHE A 89 -3.45 8.25 -7.06
C PHE A 89 -3.72 9.63 -6.47
N GLU A 90 -4.22 10.58 -7.26
CA GLU A 90 -4.49 11.94 -6.78
C GLU A 90 -5.56 11.98 -5.68
N HIS A 91 -6.64 11.21 -5.87
CA HIS A 91 -7.71 11.11 -4.88
C HIS A 91 -7.20 10.65 -3.51
N PHE A 92 -6.38 9.59 -3.44
CA PHE A 92 -5.89 9.09 -2.16
C PHE A 92 -4.67 9.85 -1.64
N ASP A 93 -3.77 10.34 -2.51
CA ASP A 93 -2.59 11.10 -2.09
C ASP A 93 -2.98 12.45 -1.46
N SER A 94 -4.07 13.06 -1.92
CA SER A 94 -4.64 14.28 -1.31
C SER A 94 -5.20 14.07 0.10
N GLN A 95 -5.62 12.84 0.43
CA GLN A 95 -6.12 12.49 1.78
C GLN A 95 -4.97 12.15 2.71
N LYS A 96 -4.08 11.27 2.26
CA LYS A 96 -2.90 10.82 3.00
C LYS A 96 -1.84 10.41 1.99
N ARG A 97 -0.71 11.11 2.02
CA ARG A 97 0.40 10.93 1.08
C ARG A 97 0.70 9.44 0.84
N LEU A 98 0.67 9.01 -0.42
CA LEU A 98 1.01 7.65 -0.82
C LEU A 98 2.52 7.43 -0.84
N MET A 99 2.92 6.17 -0.67
CA MET A 99 4.32 5.71 -0.77
C MET A 99 4.80 5.55 -2.20
N ASN A 100 3.91 5.73 -3.19
CA ASN A 100 4.28 5.80 -4.59
C ASN A 100 5.46 6.76 -4.76
N GLY A 101 6.44 6.28 -5.51
CA GLY A 101 7.63 7.06 -5.75
C GLY A 101 7.39 8.25 -6.69
N THR A 102 6.47 8.12 -7.63
CA THR A 102 6.18 9.14 -8.65
C THR A 102 4.83 9.76 -8.35
N THR A 103 4.75 11.09 -8.47
CA THR A 103 3.47 11.80 -8.49
C THR A 103 2.84 11.59 -9.86
N LEU A 104 1.57 11.17 -9.88
CA LEU A 104 0.76 11.16 -11.08
C LEU A 104 -0.18 12.37 -11.00
N GLU A 105 -0.18 13.20 -12.04
CA GLU A 105 -1.10 14.33 -12.16
C GLU A 105 -2.32 13.87 -12.95
N PHE A 106 -3.53 13.99 -12.39
CA PHE A 106 -4.74 13.74 -13.15
C PHE A 106 -5.00 14.93 -14.08
N GLN A 107 -5.13 14.67 -15.38
CA GLN A 107 -5.38 15.70 -16.41
C GLN A 107 -6.84 15.70 -16.91
N GLY A 108 -7.76 15.02 -16.20
CA GLY A 108 -9.17 14.93 -16.60
C GLY A 108 -10.02 16.10 -16.11
N GLU A 109 -11.13 16.38 -16.83
CA GLU A 109 -11.93 17.61 -16.66
C GLU A 109 -13.09 17.50 -15.65
N ILE A 110 -13.39 16.32 -15.10
CA ILE A 110 -14.52 16.10 -14.19
C ILE A 110 -14.02 15.39 -12.94
N ALA A 111 -14.45 15.82 -11.76
CA ALA A 111 -14.28 15.07 -10.52
C ALA A 111 -14.99 13.71 -10.65
N PRO A 112 -14.27 12.61 -10.90
CA PRO A 112 -14.89 11.30 -10.99
C PRO A 112 -15.36 10.94 -9.58
N VAL A 113 -16.62 10.58 -9.44
CA VAL A 113 -17.05 9.83 -8.27
C VAL A 113 -16.13 8.62 -8.15
N LEU A 114 -15.56 8.38 -6.96
CA LEU A 114 -14.66 7.26 -6.74
C LEU A 114 -15.37 5.96 -7.18
N PRO A 115 -14.86 5.23 -8.19
CA PRO A 115 -15.51 4.04 -8.68
C PRO A 115 -15.53 2.96 -7.60
N GLU A 116 -16.55 2.12 -7.65
CA GLU A 116 -16.66 0.96 -6.76
C GLU A 116 -15.43 0.06 -6.92
N SER A 117 -14.87 -0.35 -5.79
CA SER A 117 -13.69 -1.20 -5.74
C SER A 117 -14.06 -2.55 -5.17
N GLN A 118 -13.51 -3.62 -5.74
CA GLN A 118 -13.42 -4.88 -5.01
C GLN A 118 -12.43 -4.70 -3.86
N SER A 119 -12.85 -4.93 -2.61
CA SER A 119 -11.96 -4.89 -1.44
C SER A 119 -11.82 -6.27 -0.84
N ILE A 120 -10.58 -6.68 -0.54
CA ILE A 120 -10.28 -7.94 0.16
C ILE A 120 -9.35 -7.69 1.35
N GLN A 121 -9.57 -8.43 2.42
CA GLN A 121 -8.66 -8.49 3.57
C GLN A 121 -7.66 -9.64 3.38
N VAL A 122 -6.37 -9.37 3.55
CA VAL A 122 -5.26 -10.30 3.23
C VAL A 122 -4.51 -10.83 4.45
N ILE A 123 -4.99 -10.49 5.65
CA ILE A 123 -4.54 -11.04 6.95
C ILE A 123 -5.74 -11.36 7.83
N HIS A 124 -5.57 -12.23 8.83
CA HIS A 124 -6.66 -12.57 9.74
C HIS A 124 -7.14 -11.37 10.57
N GLU A 125 -8.38 -11.40 11.03
CA GLU A 125 -8.91 -10.34 11.91
C GLU A 125 -8.16 -10.27 13.25
N GLU A 126 -7.83 -11.42 13.84
CA GLU A 126 -7.01 -11.48 15.06
C GLU A 126 -5.62 -10.85 14.83
N GLU A 127 -4.98 -11.19 13.71
CA GLU A 127 -3.69 -10.64 13.32
C GLU A 127 -3.79 -9.13 13.02
N LEU A 128 -4.87 -8.67 12.40
CA LEU A 128 -5.12 -7.26 12.16
C LEU A 128 -5.30 -6.49 13.46
N ALA A 129 -6.08 -7.02 14.39
CA ALA A 129 -6.32 -6.42 15.70
C ALA A 129 -5.02 -6.28 16.49
N ASP A 130 -4.19 -7.34 16.52
CA ASP A 130 -2.88 -7.30 17.17
C ASP A 130 -1.97 -6.27 16.51
N ARG A 131 -1.82 -6.30 15.18
CA ARG A 131 -0.92 -5.38 14.46
C ARG A 131 -1.33 -3.92 14.57
N ARG A 132 -2.61 -3.61 14.80
CA ARG A 132 -3.08 -2.24 15.02
C ARG A 132 -2.66 -1.68 16.38
N GLN A 133 -2.35 -2.53 17.36
CA GLN A 133 -1.92 -2.09 18.69
C GLN A 133 -0.68 -1.19 18.56
N PRO A 134 -0.70 0.02 19.15
CA PRO A 134 0.42 0.95 19.05
C PRO A 134 1.77 0.35 19.47
N GLU A 135 1.76 -0.54 20.47
CA GLU A 135 2.93 -1.24 21.01
C GLU A 135 3.61 -2.16 19.99
N LEU A 136 2.85 -2.67 19.03
CA LEU A 136 3.37 -3.52 17.95
C LEU A 136 3.62 -2.71 16.67
N ARG A 137 2.72 -1.79 16.34
CA ARG A 137 2.77 -0.99 15.11
C ARG A 137 3.91 0.01 15.11
N LEU A 138 4.10 0.76 16.20
CA LEU A 138 5.10 1.83 16.24
C LEU A 138 6.53 1.29 16.09
N PRO A 139 7.00 0.27 16.83
CA PRO A 139 8.34 -0.27 16.64
C PRO A 139 8.57 -0.80 15.22
N ARG A 140 7.55 -1.40 14.61
CA ARG A 140 7.63 -1.88 13.23
C ARG A 140 7.84 -0.73 12.25
N GLN A 141 7.09 0.35 12.40
CA GLN A 141 7.19 1.54 11.57
C GLN A 141 8.54 2.26 11.72
N ILE A 142 9.07 2.35 12.95
CA ILE A 142 10.43 2.86 13.21
C ILE A 142 11.47 2.01 12.47
N SER A 143 11.38 0.68 12.59
CA SER A 143 12.30 -0.25 11.94
C SER A 143 12.25 -0.13 10.41
N HIS A 144 11.06 -0.04 9.83
CA HIS A 144 10.90 0.11 8.39
C HIS A 144 11.44 1.46 7.91
N TYR A 145 11.11 2.55 8.61
CA TYR A 145 11.61 3.89 8.31
C TYR A 145 13.14 3.93 8.31
N LEU A 146 13.79 3.38 9.35
CA LEU A 146 15.25 3.25 9.41
C LEU A 146 15.80 2.46 8.22
N SER A 147 15.17 1.34 7.87
CA SER A 147 15.61 0.52 6.73
C SER A 147 15.55 1.27 5.39
N LEU A 148 14.58 2.18 5.21
CA LEU A 148 14.47 3.03 4.03
C LEU A 148 15.53 4.13 4.04
N VAL A 149 15.80 4.75 5.20
CA VAL A 149 16.90 5.71 5.36
C VAL A 149 18.24 5.07 4.98
N ASP A 150 18.53 3.89 5.53
CA ASP A 150 19.77 3.16 5.23
C ASP A 150 19.89 2.82 3.74
N TYR A 151 18.78 2.37 3.13
CA TYR A 151 18.76 2.07 1.69
C TYR A 151 19.05 3.31 0.84
N ILE A 152 18.46 4.46 1.18
CA ILE A 152 18.70 5.73 0.47
C ILE A 152 20.17 6.14 0.58
N GLN A 153 20.77 6.00 1.76
CA GLN A 153 22.15 6.41 2.02
C GLN A 153 23.18 5.48 1.38
N GLN A 154 22.93 4.17 1.40
CA GLN A 154 23.92 3.16 1.00
C GLN A 154 23.76 2.69 -0.44
N VAL A 155 22.55 2.71 -0.99
CA VAL A 155 22.24 2.10 -2.29
C VAL A 155 21.90 3.15 -3.33
N LYS A 156 20.85 3.94 -3.08
CA LYS A 156 20.28 4.80 -4.13
C LYS A 156 19.53 6.00 -3.55
N ASN A 157 20.05 7.19 -3.81
CA ASN A 157 19.38 8.44 -3.46
C ASN A 157 18.60 8.98 -4.66
N LYS A 158 17.28 8.80 -4.66
CA LYS A 158 16.38 9.27 -5.72
C LYS A 158 15.19 9.99 -5.09
N GLU A 159 14.68 10.97 -5.82
CA GLU A 159 13.50 11.76 -5.43
C GLU A 159 12.32 10.90 -5.02
N HIS A 160 12.05 9.84 -5.79
CA HIS A 160 10.94 8.94 -5.53
C HIS A 160 11.06 8.16 -4.21
N LEU A 161 12.27 7.91 -3.72
CA LEU A 161 12.49 7.29 -2.41
C LEU A 161 12.35 8.30 -1.27
N ARG A 162 12.76 9.56 -1.50
CA ARG A 162 12.55 10.65 -0.53
C ARG A 162 11.07 10.96 -0.34
N ARG A 163 10.28 10.90 -1.41
CA ARG A 163 8.82 11.05 -1.34
C ARG A 163 8.19 9.96 -0.47
N SER A 164 8.57 8.70 -0.70
CA SER A 164 8.12 7.58 0.14
C SER A 164 8.58 7.73 1.60
N LEU A 165 9.83 8.18 1.83
CA LEU A 165 10.35 8.45 3.17
C LEU A 165 9.49 9.50 3.91
N GLN A 166 9.10 10.58 3.23
CA GLN A 166 8.23 11.61 3.80
C GLN A 166 6.85 11.04 4.18
N ALA A 167 6.25 10.22 3.31
CA ALA A 167 4.97 9.56 3.58
C ALA A 167 5.03 8.59 4.78
N HIS A 168 6.17 7.91 4.97
CA HIS A 168 6.43 7.09 6.17
C HIS A 168 6.61 7.96 7.41
N PHE A 169 7.31 9.09 7.32
CA PHE A 169 7.50 9.99 8.46
C PHE A 169 6.17 10.57 8.97
N GLU A 170 5.29 11.01 8.07
CA GLU A 170 3.95 11.52 8.42
C GLU A 170 3.15 10.46 9.21
N ARG A 171 3.22 9.19 8.78
CA ARG A 171 2.58 8.06 9.48
C ARG A 171 3.24 7.77 10.82
N LEU A 172 4.57 7.78 10.88
CA LEU A 172 5.34 7.56 12.09
C LEU A 172 4.96 8.56 13.19
N VAL A 173 4.82 9.85 12.84
CA VAL A 173 4.37 10.89 13.78
C VAL A 173 2.97 10.56 14.32
N ALA A 174 2.02 10.20 13.46
CA ALA A 174 0.66 9.84 13.88
C ALA A 174 0.65 8.63 14.83
N TYR A 175 1.41 7.57 14.52
CA TYR A 175 1.48 6.38 15.36
C TYR A 175 2.22 6.62 16.67
N HIS A 176 3.24 7.48 16.67
CA HIS A 176 3.92 7.93 17.88
C HIS A 176 2.94 8.66 18.81
N SER A 177 2.14 9.60 18.27
CA SER A 177 1.10 10.26 19.05
C SER A 177 0.07 9.27 19.61
N SER A 178 -0.37 8.31 18.81
CA SER A 178 -1.28 7.25 19.28
C SER A 178 -0.69 6.44 20.43
N PHE A 179 0.58 6.02 20.31
CA PHE A 179 1.26 5.24 21.35
C PHE A 179 1.34 5.98 22.69
N LEU A 180 1.66 7.29 22.66
CA LEU A 180 1.69 8.10 23.87
C LEU A 180 0.30 8.28 24.50
N SER A 181 -0.76 8.39 23.68
CA SER A 181 -2.13 8.53 24.17
C SER A 181 -2.70 7.25 24.80
N THR A 182 -2.12 6.08 24.52
CA THR A 182 -2.52 4.80 25.14
C THR A 182 -1.88 4.60 26.52
N SER A 183 -0.94 5.47 26.91
CA SER A 183 -0.18 5.38 28.16
C SER A 183 -0.74 6.27 29.30
N GLU A 184 -1.92 6.88 29.10
CA GLU A 184 -2.70 7.62 30.12
C GLU A 184 -3.94 6.82 30.56
#